data_AF-Q3B1K0-F1
#
_entry.id   AF-Q3B1K0-F1
#
_cell.length_a   1.000
_cell.length_b   1.000
_cell.length_c   1.000
_cell.angle_alpha   90.00
_cell.angle_beta   90.00
_cell.angle_gamma   90.00
#
_symmetry.space_group_name_H-M   'P 1'
#
loop_
_entity.id
_entity.type
_entity.pdbx_description
1 polymer ?
#
loop_
_entity_poly.entity_id
_entity_poly.type
_entity_poly.pdbx_seq_one_letter_code
_entity_poly.pdbx_strand_id
1 'polypeptide(L)' 'MTHSDASHAGTPLQRTCPNCGATFTCWNSPSCWCAGRTLPESVKSWLADRYATCVCPACLDRLIAEDAAGMQKEQDG' A
#
# COMPACT_ATOMS: atom_id res chain seq x y z
N MET A 1 -5.92 -31.20 14.07
CA MET A 1 -5.96 -29.72 14.17
C MET A 1 -6.35 -29.20 12.80
N THR A 2 -7.65 -29.00 12.58
CA THR A 2 -8.21 -28.56 11.29
C THR A 2 -8.06 -27.04 11.17
N HIS A 3 -7.05 -26.57 10.45
CA HIS A 3 -7.02 -25.17 9.99
C HIS A 3 -8.05 -25.02 8.88
N SER A 4 -9.31 -24.76 9.27
CA SER A 4 -10.34 -24.27 8.35
C SER A 4 -10.05 -22.80 8.06
N ASP A 5 -9.04 -22.54 7.22
CA ASP A 5 -8.68 -21.21 6.74
C ASP A 5 -9.52 -20.85 5.50
N ALA A 6 -10.83 -20.76 5.72
CA ALA A 6 -11.76 -20.31 4.70
C ALA A 6 -12.38 -19.00 5.18
N SER A 7 -11.61 -17.91 5.25
CA SER A 7 -12.10 -16.52 5.26
C SER A 7 -10.97 -15.49 5.36
N HIS A 8 -10.03 -15.48 4.42
CA HIS A 8 -9.19 -14.29 4.20
C HIS A 8 -9.69 -13.43 3.03
N ALA A 9 -10.90 -13.66 2.52
CA ALA A 9 -11.56 -12.71 1.60
C ALA A 9 -12.07 -11.52 2.42
N GLY A 10 -11.19 -10.56 2.70
CA GLY A 10 -11.55 -9.36 3.45
C GLY A 10 -12.64 -8.56 2.73
N THR A 11 -13.59 -8.03 3.49
CA THR A 11 -14.68 -7.22 2.94
C THR A 11 -14.13 -5.96 2.27
N PRO A 12 -14.56 -5.61 1.04
CA PRO A 12 -14.17 -4.36 0.41
C PRO A 12 -14.65 -3.16 1.24
N LEU A 13 -13.70 -2.35 1.70
CA LEU A 13 -13.94 -1.14 2.48
C LEU A 13 -13.58 0.07 1.61
N GLN A 14 -14.48 1.05 1.53
CA GLN A 14 -14.13 2.35 0.98
C GLN A 14 -13.26 3.10 1.98
N ARG A 15 -12.07 3.51 1.56
CA ARG A 15 -11.11 4.28 2.34
C ARG A 15 -10.73 5.54 1.59
N THR A 16 -10.45 6.61 2.32
CA THR A 16 -9.91 7.84 1.74
C THR A 16 -8.40 7.78 1.80
N CYS A 17 -7.74 8.02 0.67
CA CYS A 17 -6.29 8.02 0.60
C CYS A 17 -5.73 9.21 1.38
N PRO A 18 -4.85 9.00 2.37
CA PRO A 18 -4.26 10.10 3.14
C PRO A 18 -3.28 10.95 2.31
N ASN A 19 -2.76 10.42 1.20
CA ASN A 19 -1.81 11.12 0.34
C ASN A 19 -2.48 12.08 -0.66
N CYS A 20 -3.62 11.71 -1.24
CA CYS A 20 -4.29 12.52 -2.29
C CYS A 20 -5.77 12.85 -2.01
N GLY A 21 -6.36 12.31 -0.95
CA GLY A 21 -7.78 12.51 -0.63
C GLY A 21 -8.78 11.70 -1.47
N ALA A 22 -8.32 10.90 -2.43
CA ALA A 22 -9.21 10.10 -3.28
C ALA A 22 -9.81 8.90 -2.51
N THR A 23 -11.09 8.62 -2.74
CA THR A 23 -11.73 7.40 -2.23
C THR A 23 -11.33 6.20 -3.08
N PHE A 24 -10.96 5.10 -2.42
CA PHE A 24 -10.57 3.84 -3.07
C PHE A 24 -11.06 2.63 -2.28
N THR A 25 -11.15 1.49 -2.96
CA THR A 25 -11.52 0.21 -2.32
C THR A 25 -10.29 -0.48 -1.74
N CYS A 26 -10.30 -0.77 -0.45
CA CYS A 26 -9.31 -1.57 0.25
C CYS A 26 -9.96 -2.86 0.76
N TRP A 27 -9.43 -4.01 0.37
CA TRP A 27 -9.93 -5.31 0.84
C TRP A 27 -9.37 -5.73 2.19
N ASN A 28 -8.40 -4.99 2.74
CA ASN A 28 -7.71 -5.29 4.00
C ASN A 28 -7.40 -6.79 4.19
N SER A 29 -6.87 -7.38 3.13
CA SER A 29 -6.67 -8.82 3.01
C SER A 29 -5.37 -9.08 2.25
N PRO A 30 -4.71 -10.24 2.50
CA PRO A 30 -3.57 -10.67 1.71
C PRO A 30 -3.89 -10.86 0.22
N SER A 31 -5.18 -10.93 -0.18
CA SER A 31 -5.60 -10.94 -1.58
C SER A 31 -5.97 -9.56 -2.13
N CYS A 32 -5.73 -8.48 -1.37
CA CYS A 32 -5.93 -7.11 -1.86
C CYS A 32 -4.99 -6.83 -3.04
N TRP A 33 -5.42 -5.98 -3.98
CA TRP A 33 -4.64 -5.59 -5.16
C TRP A 33 -3.22 -5.10 -4.81
N CYS A 34 -3.04 -4.46 -3.64
CA CYS A 34 -1.74 -3.97 -3.18
C CYS A 34 -0.79 -5.11 -2.75
N ALA A 35 -1.31 -6.26 -2.32
CA ALA A 35 -0.50 -7.41 -1.91
C ALA A 35 0.18 -8.08 -3.11
N GLY A 36 -0.36 -7.94 -4.31
CA GLY A 36 0.27 -8.38 -5.55
C GLY A 36 1.34 -7.42 -6.09
N ARG A 37 1.58 -6.27 -5.44
CA ARG A 37 2.57 -5.28 -5.87
C ARG A 37 3.91 -5.54 -5.17
N THR A 38 4.99 -5.57 -5.94
CA THR A 38 6.34 -5.56 -5.38
C THR A 38 6.68 -4.14 -4.95
N LEU A 39 6.71 -3.90 -3.64
CA LEU A 39 7.08 -2.61 -3.07
C LEU A 39 8.58 -2.59 -2.73
N PRO A 40 9.34 -1.59 -3.22
CA PRO A 40 10.70 -1.33 -2.76
C PRO A 40 10.73 -1.03 -1.26
N GLU A 41 11.84 -1.35 -0.60
CA GLU A 41 11.97 -1.17 0.86
C GLU A 41 11.93 0.31 1.29
N SER A 42 12.46 1.20 0.45
CA SER A 42 12.35 2.65 0.56
C SER A 42 10.89 3.11 0.59
N VAL A 43 10.08 2.64 -0.37
CA VAL A 43 8.65 2.96 -0.45
C VAL A 43 7.90 2.39 0.75
N LYS A 44 8.19 1.16 1.19
CA LYS A 44 7.57 0.57 2.39
C LYS A 44 7.88 1.39 3.64
N SER A 45 9.15 1.72 3.85
CA SER A 45 9.60 2.53 4.99
C SER A 45 8.93 3.90 4.97
N TRP A 46 8.89 4.56 3.82
CA TRP A 46 8.24 5.86 3.64
C TRP A 46 6.74 5.81 3.96
N LEU A 47 6.04 4.76 3.50
CA LEU A 47 4.63 4.54 3.79
C LEU A 47 4.40 4.25 5.28
N ALA A 48 5.20 3.38 5.90
CA ALA A 48 5.08 2.99 7.30
C ALA A 48 5.35 4.15 8.26
N ASP A 49 6.29 5.04 7.91
CA ASP A 49 6.64 6.24 8.67
C ASP A 49 5.53 7.31 8.60
N ARG A 50 4.94 7.51 7.41
CA ARG A 50 3.97 8.61 7.18
C ARG A 50 2.52 8.23 7.35
N TYR A 51 2.15 6.97 7.11
CA TYR A 51 0.77 6.54 7.03
C TYR A 51 0.53 5.24 7.80
N ALA A 52 -0.33 5.29 8.81
CA ALA A 52 -0.84 4.10 9.48
C ALA A 52 -1.93 3.36 8.67
N THR A 53 -2.27 3.85 7.46
CA THR A 53 -3.35 3.30 6.63
C THR A 53 -2.93 3.18 5.17
N CYS A 54 -3.63 2.33 4.41
CA CYS A 54 -3.35 2.10 3.01
C CYS A 54 -3.54 3.37 2.15
N VAL A 55 -2.72 3.49 1.10
CA VAL A 55 -2.88 4.49 0.04
C VAL A 55 -3.59 3.89 -1.17
N CYS A 56 -4.14 4.75 -2.03
CA CYS A 56 -4.81 4.30 -3.25
C CYS A 56 -3.81 3.76 -4.30
N PRO A 57 -4.28 2.98 -5.30
CA PRO A 57 -3.44 2.42 -6.36
C PRO A 57 -2.60 3.46 -7.10
N ALA A 58 -3.19 4.60 -7.44
CA ALA A 58 -2.49 5.65 -8.17
C ALA A 58 -1.30 6.23 -7.38
N CYS A 59 -1.47 6.44 -6.07
CA CYS A 59 -0.38 6.92 -5.22
C CYS A 59 0.69 5.84 -5.04
N LEU A 60 0.28 4.59 -4.83
CA LEU A 60 1.22 3.49 -4.67
C LEU A 60 2.08 3.28 -5.92
N ASP A 61 1.43 3.18 -7.09
CA ASP A 61 2.12 2.99 -8.38
C ASP A 61 3.06 4.17 -8.69
N ARG A 62 2.64 5.40 -8.35
CA ARG A 62 3.50 6.58 -8.48
C ARG A 62 4.75 6.49 -7.61
N LEU A 63 4.61 6.12 -6.33
CA LEU A 63 5.75 5.99 -5.42
C LEU A 63 6.72 4.89 -5.88
N ILE A 64 6.20 3.76 -6.36
CA ILE A 64 7.01 2.69 -6.95
C ILE A 64 7.76 3.21 -8.19
N ALA A 65 7.08 3.96 -9.06
CA ALA A 65 7.70 4.51 -10.26
C ALA A 65 8.75 5.59 -9.94
N GLU A 66 8.51 6.44 -8.94
CA GLU A 66 9.46 7.46 -8.47
C GLU A 66 10.73 6.83 -7.87
N ASP A 67 10.57 5.74 -7.10
CA ASP A 67 11.69 4.96 -6.58
C ASP A 67 12.48 4.26 -7.70
N ALA A 68 11.79 3.64 -8.66
CA ALA A 68 12.40 3.01 -9.83
C ALA A 68 13.11 4.01 -10.75
N ALA A 69 12.62 5.25 -10.83
CA ALA A 69 13.23 6.34 -11.60
C ALA A 69 14.45 6.99 -10.91
N GLY A 70 14.82 6.53 -9.71
CA GLY A 70 16.04 6.97 -9.02
C GLY A 70 15.91 8.31 -8.28
N MET A 71 14.71 8.75 -7.91
CA MET A 71 14.52 9.96 -7.09
C MET A 71 14.63 9.66 -5.59
N GLN A 72 15.79 9.18 -5.15
CA GLN A 72 16.23 9.32 -3.76
C GLN A 72 16.85 10.71 -3.61
N LYS A 73 16.02 11.77 -3.58
CA LYS A 73 16.50 13.04 -3.04
C LYS A 73 16.57 12.91 -1.53
N GLU A 74 17.73 12.45 -1.06
CA GLU A 74 18.42 12.95 0.14
C GLU A 74 17.48 13.36 1.29
N GLN A 75 17.10 12.38 2.12
CA GLN A 75 16.45 12.63 3.42
C GLN A 75 16.98 11.63 4.46
N ASP A 76 18.23 11.83 4.88
CA ASP A 76 18.67 11.79 6.29
C ASP A 76 20.11 12.34 6.33
N GLY A 77 20.30 13.48 7.00
CA GLY A 77 21.60 14.13 7.20
C GLY A 77 22.12 13.92 8.61
#